data_AF-A0A8X8D6D4-F1
#
_entry.id   AF-A0A8X8D6D4-F1
#
_cell.length_a   1.000
_cell.length_b   1.000
_cell.length_c   1.000
_cell.angle_alpha   90.00
_cell.angle_beta   90.00
_cell.angle_gamma   90.00
#
_symmetry.space_group_name_H-M   'P 1'
#
loop_
_entity.id
_entity.type
_entity.pdbx_description
1 polymer ?
#
loop_
_entity_poly.entity_id
_entity_poly.type
_entity_poly.pdbx_seq_one_letter_code
_entity_poly.pdbx_strand_id
1 'polypeptide(L)'
;MSSRRSRQSSVPRITDDQIIHLVSKLRQLLPEIRQRRSDKVSASKVLQETCNYIKNLHREVDDLSERLSQLLATIDSDSPEAEIIRSLIM
;
A
#
# COMPACT_ATOMS: atom_id res chain seq x y z
N MET A 1 -39.60 -6.83 36.09
CA MET A 1 -38.28 -7.41 35.77
C MET A 1 -38.32 -7.96 34.35
N SER A 2 -37.25 -7.68 33.57
CA SER A 2 -36.88 -8.38 32.32
C SER A 2 -37.79 -8.11 31.10
N SER A 3 -37.30 -7.87 29.88
CA SER A 3 -36.04 -8.26 29.26
C SER A 3 -35.55 -7.18 28.30
N ARG A 4 -34.36 -6.64 28.56
CA ARG A 4 -33.58 -5.92 27.55
C ARG A 4 -33.10 -6.95 26.54
N ARG A 5 -33.85 -7.19 25.47
CA ARG A 5 -33.36 -7.98 24.33
C ARG A 5 -32.34 -7.11 23.61
N SER A 6 -31.08 -7.24 24.04
CA SER A 6 -29.93 -6.66 23.38
C SER A 6 -30.00 -7.02 21.91
N ARG A 7 -30.28 -6.02 21.06
CA ARG A 7 -30.16 -6.13 19.61
C ARG A 7 -28.68 -6.28 19.33
N GLN A 8 -28.21 -7.51 19.38
CA GLN A 8 -26.89 -7.87 18.93
C GLN A 8 -26.87 -7.55 17.44
N SER A 9 -26.28 -6.41 17.11
CA SER A 9 -26.00 -6.00 15.73
C SER A 9 -25.20 -7.14 15.10
N SER A 10 -25.89 -7.97 14.32
CA SER A 10 -25.28 -9.02 13.53
C SER A 10 -24.38 -8.33 12.52
N VAL A 11 -23.10 -8.19 12.87
CA VAL A 11 -22.06 -7.76 11.93
C VAL A 11 -22.17 -8.72 10.74
N PRO A 12 -22.39 -8.22 9.52
CA PRO A 12 -22.55 -9.08 8.36
C PRO A 12 -21.30 -9.96 8.27
N ARG A 13 -21.50 -11.28 8.31
CA ARG A 13 -20.41 -12.25 8.19
C ARG A 13 -19.88 -12.13 6.76
N ILE A 14 -18.60 -11.81 6.62
CA ILE A 14 -17.93 -11.79 5.33
C ILE A 14 -18.09 -13.17 4.68
N THR A 15 -18.48 -13.21 3.40
CA THR A 15 -18.65 -14.47 2.66
C THR A 15 -17.36 -14.87 1.97
N ASP A 16 -17.21 -16.17 1.69
CA ASP A 16 -16.02 -16.68 0.99
C ASP A 16 -15.86 -16.04 -0.41
N ASP A 17 -16.96 -15.77 -1.12
CA ASP A 17 -16.95 -15.06 -2.40
C ASP A 17 -16.38 -13.64 -2.28
N GLN A 18 -16.73 -12.93 -1.20
CA GLN A 18 -16.18 -11.61 -0.91
C GLN A 18 -14.68 -11.70 -0.64
N ILE A 19 -14.23 -12.71 0.10
CA ILE A 19 -12.81 -12.95 0.36
C ILE A 19 -12.06 -13.24 -0.95
N ILE A 20 -12.59 -14.11 -1.81
CA ILE A 20 -12.00 -14.44 -3.12
C ILE A 20 -11.89 -13.17 -3.98
N HIS A 21 -12.93 -12.35 -4.02
CA HIS A 21 -12.94 -11.12 -4.78
C HIS A 21 -11.90 -10.10 -4.28
N LEU A 22 -11.77 -9.94 -2.95
CA LEU A 22 -10.74 -9.07 -2.36
C LEU A 22 -9.32 -9.55 -2.67
N VAL A 23 -9.07 -10.86 -2.56
CA VAL A 23 -7.78 -11.47 -2.91
C VAL A 23 -7.47 -11.27 -4.40
N SER A 24 -8.47 -11.41 -5.28
CA SER A 24 -8.31 -11.15 -6.72
C SER A 24 -7.89 -9.71 -7.00
N LYS A 25 -8.51 -8.73 -6.33
CA LYS A 25 -8.12 -7.31 -6.43
C LYS A 25 -6.68 -7.08 -5.96
N LEU A 26 -6.29 -7.65 -4.82
CA LEU A 26 -4.92 -7.53 -4.32
C LEU A 26 -3.91 -8.10 -5.32
N ARG A 27 -4.19 -9.25 -5.94
CA ARG A 27 -3.31 -9.82 -6.97
C ARG A 27 -3.08 -8.89 -8.17
N GLN A 28 -4.08 -8.11 -8.57
CA GLN A 28 -3.96 -7.18 -9.70
C GLN A 28 -3.01 -6.02 -9.41
N LEU A 29 -2.90 -5.63 -8.14
CA LEU A 29 -2.04 -4.52 -7.69
C LEU A 29 -0.59 -4.95 -7.45
N LEU A 30 -0.31 -6.26 -7.41
CA LEU A 30 1.03 -6.77 -7.11
C LEU A 30 1.84 -7.07 -8.36
N PRO A 31 2.89 -6.29 -8.67
CA PRO A 31 3.72 -6.53 -9.85
C PRO A 31 4.38 -7.92 -9.81
N GLU A 32 4.81 -8.37 -8.63
CA GLU A 32 5.49 -9.67 -8.45
C GLU A 32 4.59 -10.89 -8.72
N ILE A 33 3.30 -10.80 -8.38
CA ILE A 33 2.34 -11.88 -8.63
C ILE A 33 1.94 -11.94 -10.11
N ARG A 34 1.92 -10.80 -10.80
CA ARG A 34 1.63 -10.77 -12.25
C ARG A 34 2.71 -11.47 -13.06
N GLN A 35 3.96 -11.46 -12.59
CA GLN A 35 5.09 -12.08 -13.30
C GLN A 35 5.18 -13.60 -13.07
N ARG A 36 4.77 -14.07 -11.88
CA ARG A 36 4.66 -15.50 -11.58
C ARG A 36 3.28 -16.01 -11.99
N ARG A 37 3.16 -16.43 -13.25
CA ARG A 37 1.99 -17.17 -13.81
C ARG A 37 1.83 -18.57 -13.18
N SER A 38 1.69 -18.65 -11.86
CA SER A 38 1.33 -19.89 -11.19
C SER A 38 -0.14 -19.81 -10.79
N ASP A 39 -0.97 -20.63 -11.41
CA ASP A 39 -2.43 -20.58 -11.32
C ASP A 39 -3.00 -20.95 -9.94
N LYS A 40 -2.15 -21.16 -8.93
CA LYS A 40 -2.54 -21.58 -7.57
C LYS A 40 -1.74 -20.87 -6.47
N VAL A 41 -1.75 -19.54 -6.43
CA VAL A 41 -1.25 -18.79 -5.27
C VAL A 41 -2.36 -18.73 -4.20
N SER A 42 -2.07 -19.19 -2.98
CA SER A 42 -3.02 -19.16 -1.87
C SER A 42 -3.31 -17.73 -1.41
N ALA A 43 -4.50 -17.49 -0.83
CA ALA A 43 -4.87 -16.18 -0.29
C ALA A 43 -3.85 -15.65 0.74
N SER A 44 -3.34 -16.54 1.62
CA SER A 44 -2.28 -16.20 2.58
C SER A 44 -1.01 -15.70 1.89
N LYS A 45 -0.60 -16.35 0.79
CA LYS A 45 0.57 -15.91 0.02
C LYS A 45 0.34 -14.57 -0.67
N VAL A 46 -0.84 -14.33 -1.23
CA VAL A 46 -1.19 -13.01 -1.80
C VAL A 46 -1.10 -11.91 -0.74
N LEU A 47 -1.66 -12.14 0.45
CA LEU A 47 -1.59 -11.18 1.55
C LEU A 47 -0.15 -10.94 2.00
N GLN A 48 0.66 -12.00 2.10
CA GLN A 48 2.08 -11.88 2.44
C GLN A 48 2.83 -11.01 1.43
N GLU A 49 2.68 -11.28 0.13
CA GLU A 49 3.33 -10.47 -0.90
C GLU A 49 2.78 -9.04 -0.92
N THR A 50 1.50 -8.84 -0.61
CA THR A 50 0.93 -7.49 -0.45
C THR A 50 1.65 -6.72 0.65
N CYS A 51 1.79 -7.33 1.83
CA CYS A 51 2.48 -6.70 2.95
C CYS A 51 3.96 -6.44 2.65
N ASN A 52 4.63 -7.35 1.96
CA ASN A 52 6.02 -7.17 1.54
C ASN A 52 6.16 -6.02 0.54
N TYR A 53 5.29 -5.96 -0.47
CA TYR A 53 5.30 -4.90 -1.47
C TYR A 53 5.07 -3.53 -0.83
N ILE A 54 4.10 -3.40 0.08
CA ILE A 54 3.86 -2.15 0.82
C ILE A 54 5.11 -1.74 1.62
N LYS A 55 5.75 -2.68 2.33
CA LYS A 55 6.98 -2.40 3.09
C LYS A 55 8.12 -1.94 2.19
N ASN A 56 8.30 -2.56 1.03
CA ASN A 56 9.33 -2.18 0.07
C ASN A 56 9.03 -0.81 -0.53
N LEU A 57 7.77 -0.54 -0.88
CA LEU A 57 7.36 0.77 -1.40
C LEU A 57 7.61 1.89 -0.38
N HIS A 58 7.29 1.66 0.90
CA HIS A 58 7.60 2.63 1.95
C HIS A 58 9.11 2.91 2.06
N ARG A 59 9.94 1.85 2.01
CA ARG A 59 11.40 2.03 2.02
C ARG A 59 11.91 2.80 0.80
N GLU A 60 11.40 2.49 -0.39
CA GLU A 60 11.77 3.22 -1.61
C GLU A 60 11.37 4.70 -1.53
N VAL A 61 10.22 5.00 -0.96
CA VAL A 61 9.77 6.38 -0.71
C VAL A 61 10.68 7.08 0.30
N ASP A 62 11.03 6.41 1.41
CA ASP A 62 11.92 6.97 2.44
C ASP A 62 13.33 7.24 1.86
N ASP A 63 13.90 6.27 1.15
CA ASP A 63 15.22 6.39 0.50
C ASP A 63 15.24 7.50 -0.55
N LEU A 64 14.16 7.62 -1.34
CA LEU A 64 14.03 8.67 -2.35
C LEU A 64 13.90 10.05 -1.69
N SER A 65 13.11 10.15 -0.62
CA SER A 65 12.95 11.38 0.15
C SER A 65 14.28 11.83 0.77
N GLU A 66 15.07 10.90 1.32
CA GLU A 66 16.40 11.21 1.86
C GLU A 66 17.35 11.70 0.78
N ARG A 67 17.44 10.99 -0.35
CA ARG A 67 18.29 11.40 -1.49
C ARG A 67 17.90 12.77 -2.03
N LEU A 68 16.60 13.04 -2.14
CA LEU A 68 16.10 14.32 -2.58
C LEU A 68 16.46 15.44 -1.60
N SER A 69 16.34 15.17 -0.29
CA SER A 69 16.72 16.11 0.76
C SER A 69 18.21 16.44 0.72
N GLN A 70 19.06 15.43 0.50
CA GLN A 70 20.50 15.61 0.33
C GLN A 70 20.84 16.42 -0.92
N LEU A 71 20.21 16.12 -2.07
CA LEU A 71 20.39 16.88 -3.30
C LEU A 71 19.99 18.35 -3.11
N LEU A 72 18.84 18.61 -2.49
CA LEU A 72 18.40 19.97 -2.17
C LEU A 72 19.36 20.71 -1.23
N ALA A 73 19.99 20.02 -0.28
CA ALA A 73 20.98 20.63 0.60
C ALA A 73 22.30 20.98 -0.10
N THR A 74 22.61 20.33 -1.22
CA THR A 74 23.80 20.63 -2.04
C THR A 74 23.58 21.75 -3.06
N ILE A 75 22.33 22.05 -3.39
CA ILE A 75 22.00 23.12 -4.33
C ILE A 75 22.03 24.45 -3.58
N ASP A 76 22.67 25.46 -4.17
CA ASP A 76 22.63 26.82 -3.63
C ASP A 76 21.17 27.28 -3.55
N SER A 77 20.74 27.68 -2.36
CA SER A 77 19.33 27.99 -2.07
C SER A 77 18.78 29.15 -2.89
N ASP A 78 19.66 29.96 -3.47
CA ASP A 78 19.35 31.12 -4.30
C ASP A 78 19.46 30.83 -5.80
N SER A 79 19.71 29.58 -6.20
CA SER A 79 19.80 29.18 -7.60
C SER A 79 18.41 29.01 -8.24
N PRO A 80 18.25 29.34 -9.54
CA PRO A 80 16.98 29.14 -10.25
C PRO A 80 16.58 27.66 -10.32
N GLU A 81 17.55 26.74 -10.28
CA GLU A 81 17.30 25.29 -10.22
C GLU A 81 16.68 24.87 -8.89
N ALA A 82 17.12 25.45 -7.76
CA ALA A 82 16.50 25.22 -6.46
C ALA A 82 15.05 25.69 -6.43
N GLU A 83 14.74 26.82 -7.07
CA GLU A 83 13.38 27.36 -7.16
C GLU A 83 12.45 26.43 -7.96
N ILE A 84 12.92 25.91 -9.09
CA ILE A 84 12.19 24.92 -9.90
C ILE A 84 11.90 23.66 -9.07
N ILE A 85 12.91 23.10 -8.39
CA ILE A 85 12.72 21.86 -7.61
C ILE A 85 11.74 22.10 -6.44
N ARG A 86 11.81 23.25 -5.75
CA ARG A 86 10.83 23.61 -4.70
C ARG A 86 9.41 23.68 -5.26
N SER A 87 9.22 24.25 -6.45
CA SER A 87 7.91 24.35 -7.10
C SER A 87 7.32 23.02 -7.57
N LEU A 88 8.14 21.97 -7.71
CA LEU A 88 7.70 20.63 -8.08
C LEU A 88 7.35 19.76 -6.87
N ILE A 89 7.84 20.12 -5.68
CA ILE A 89 7.68 19.35 -4.44
C ILE A 89 6.57 19.95 -3.54
N MET A 90 6.36 21.27 -3.60
CA MET A 90 5.21 21.95 -2.99
C MET A 90 3.98 21.93 -3.89
#